data_AF-A0A833QNA4-F1
#
_entry.id   AF-A0A833QNA4-F1
#
_cell.length_a   1.000
_cell.length_b   1.000
_cell.length_c   1.000
_cell.angle_alpha   90.00
_cell.angle_beta   90.00
_cell.angle_gamma   90.00
#
_symmetry.space_group_name_H-M   'P 1'
#
loop_
_entity.id
_entity.type
_entity.pdbx_description
1 polymer ?
#
loop_
_entity_poly.entity_id
_entity_poly.type
_entity_poly.pdbx_seq_one_letter_code
_entity_poly.pdbx_strand_id
1 'polypeptide(L)'
;MTYKYLLLRRGCNAPEQCIMCETDTRETDVHLFWRCPFTSTFWATLIDRLGGKLPEQPLNSHIAAWKYPRIIGGTEGSRTWQTAWAAGLWSIWRERNNRIFSSKSKTSRMLVTETEMDIQRWLKHC
;
A
#
# COMPACT_ATOMS: atom_id res chain seq x y z
N MET A 1 16.04 14.72 10.90
CA MET A 1 16.15 15.04 9.46
C MET A 1 15.32 14.04 8.67
N THR A 2 14.18 14.45 8.12
CA THR A 2 13.25 13.55 7.43
C THR A 2 13.57 13.47 5.93
N TYR A 3 13.35 12.30 5.34
CA TYR A 3 13.59 11.98 3.91
C TYR A 3 13.04 13.04 2.93
N LYS A 4 11.92 13.69 3.27
CA LYS A 4 11.33 14.80 2.48
C LYS A 4 12.30 15.98 2.29
N TYR A 5 13.12 16.31 3.30
CA TYR A 5 14.10 17.40 3.21
C TYR A 5 15.22 17.12 2.18
N LEU A 6 15.66 15.86 2.09
CA LEU A 6 16.69 15.45 1.13
C LEU A 6 16.18 15.45 -0.32
N LEU A 7 14.90 15.14 -0.52
CA LEU A 7 14.25 15.23 -1.83
C LEU A 7 14.06 16.69 -2.27
N LEU A 8 13.63 17.56 -1.36
CA LEU A 8 13.52 19.00 -1.62
C LEU A 8 14.86 19.62 -2.00
N ARG A 9 15.95 19.27 -1.29
CA ARG A 9 17.31 19.70 -1.64
C ARG A 9 17.75 19.27 -3.04
N ARG A 10 17.16 18.20 -3.59
CA ARG A 10 17.46 17.68 -4.94
C ARG A 10 16.48 18.19 -6.00
N GLY A 11 15.66 19.20 -5.68
CA GLY A 11 14.69 19.78 -6.61
C GLY A 11 13.43 18.95 -6.80
N CYS A 12 13.24 17.87 -6.04
CA CYS A 12 11.99 17.11 -6.05
C CYS A 12 10.99 17.75 -5.09
N ASN A 13 10.17 18.67 -5.61
CA ASN A 13 9.03 19.25 -4.90
C ASN A 13 7.92 18.19 -4.73
N ALA A 14 8.06 17.33 -3.72
CA ALA A 14 6.97 16.46 -3.33
C ALA A 14 5.88 17.28 -2.62
N PRO A 15 4.59 17.09 -2.95
CA PRO A 15 3.50 17.81 -2.29
C PRO A 15 3.47 17.51 -0.79
N GLU A 16 3.11 18.52 0.01
CA GLU A 16 2.90 18.33 1.45
C GLU A 16 1.60 17.58 1.72
N GLN A 17 0.59 17.79 0.86
CA GLN A 17 -0.68 17.10 0.84
C GLN A 17 -0.58 15.73 0.16
N CYS A 18 -1.46 14.82 0.53
CA CYS A 18 -1.56 13.50 -0.08
C CYS A 18 -2.11 13.61 -1.51
N ILE A 19 -1.30 13.21 -2.49
CA ILE A 19 -1.68 13.21 -3.91
C ILE A 19 -2.69 12.10 -4.28
N MET A 20 -3.00 11.21 -3.35
CA MET A 20 -3.83 10.03 -3.62
C MET A 20 -5.32 10.23 -3.35
N CYS A 21 -5.68 11.00 -2.34
CA CYS A 21 -7.06 11.06 -1.84
C CYS A 21 -7.79 12.37 -2.12
N GLU A 22 -7.18 13.33 -2.83
CA GLU A 22 -7.81 14.62 -3.20
C GLU A 22 -8.38 15.41 -1.99
N THR A 23 -7.97 15.05 -0.77
CA THR A 23 -8.27 15.78 0.46
C THR A 23 -7.06 16.65 0.81
N ASP A 24 -7.30 17.78 1.50
CA ASP A 24 -6.23 18.66 2.03
C ASP A 24 -5.52 18.05 3.26
N THR A 25 -5.35 16.72 3.27
CA THR A 25 -4.70 16.00 4.34
C THR A 25 -3.20 15.95 4.10
N ARG A 26 -2.42 16.34 5.10
CA ARG A 26 -0.96 16.23 5.08
C ARG A 26 -0.52 14.77 4.88
N GLU A 27 0.36 14.56 3.91
CA GLU A 27 0.95 13.26 3.63
C GLU A 27 1.98 12.90 4.71
N THR A 28 1.65 11.86 5.47
CA THR A 28 2.54 11.10 6.37
C THR A 28 2.64 9.67 5.87
N ASP A 29 3.63 8.90 6.33
CA ASP A 29 3.71 7.45 6.08
C ASP A 29 2.45 6.72 6.58
N VAL A 30 1.97 7.07 7.78
CA VAL A 30 0.74 6.51 8.35
C VAL A 30 -0.48 6.85 7.48
N HIS A 31 -0.57 8.09 6.99
CA HIS A 31 -1.64 8.47 6.08
C HIS A 31 -1.51 7.73 4.75
N LEU A 32 -0.35 7.80 4.09
CA LEU A 32 -0.11 7.24 2.77
C LEU A 32 -0.45 5.76 2.70
N PHE A 33 0.04 4.94 3.63
CA PHE A 33 -0.16 3.49 3.54
C PHE A 33 -1.49 3.04 4.11
N TRP A 34 -2.06 3.81 5.03
CA TRP A 34 -3.10 3.29 5.90
C TRP A 34 -4.33 4.19 5.97
N ARG A 35 -4.21 5.46 6.35
CA ARG A 35 -5.39 6.31 6.62
C ARG A 35 -5.96 6.99 5.37
N CYS A 36 -5.22 6.98 4.28
CA CYS A 36 -5.63 7.56 3.02
C CYS A 36 -6.87 6.79 2.51
N PRO A 37 -8.00 7.46 2.22
CA PRO A 37 -9.20 6.79 1.72
C PRO A 37 -8.95 5.94 0.46
N PHE A 38 -8.05 6.40 -0.41
CA PHE A 38 -7.63 5.66 -1.59
C PHE A 38 -6.94 4.33 -1.20
N THR A 39 -5.96 4.36 -0.29
CA THR A 39 -5.24 3.14 0.10
C THR A 39 -6.05 2.24 1.03
N SER A 40 -6.94 2.80 1.84
CA SER A 40 -7.91 2.02 2.62
C SER A 40 -8.81 1.20 1.69
N THR A 41 -9.31 1.81 0.61
CA THR A 41 -10.10 1.11 -0.41
C THR A 41 -9.27 0.03 -1.12
N PHE A 42 -8.00 0.33 -1.41
CA PHE A 42 -7.06 -0.61 -2.00
C PHE A 42 -6.86 -1.85 -1.13
N TRP A 43 -6.53 -1.67 0.15
CA TRP A 43 -6.33 -2.79 1.08
C TRP A 43 -7.61 -3.60 1.27
N ALA A 44 -8.76 -2.93 1.43
CA ALA A 44 -10.03 -3.60 1.58
C ALA A 44 -10.33 -4.53 0.38
N THR A 45 -10.12 -4.00 -0.82
CA THR A 45 -10.35 -4.74 -2.08
C THR A 45 -9.33 -5.86 -2.26
N LEU A 46 -8.05 -5.64 -1.96
CA LEU A 46 -6.99 -6.65 -2.10
C LEU A 46 -7.20 -7.82 -1.13
N ILE A 47 -7.58 -7.52 0.12
CA ILE A 47 -7.82 -8.55 1.14
C ILE A 47 -9.03 -9.41 0.75
N ASP A 48 -10.12 -8.78 0.30
CA ASP A 48 -11.32 -9.45 -0.21
C ASP A 48 -10.99 -10.39 -1.38
N ARG A 49 -10.23 -9.90 -2.36
CA ARG A 49 -9.82 -10.68 -3.54
C ARG A 49 -9.00 -11.92 -3.22
N LEU A 50 -8.20 -11.87 -2.17
CA LEU A 50 -7.36 -12.97 -1.75
C LEU A 50 -8.06 -13.91 -0.74
N GLY A 51 -9.36 -13.71 -0.51
CA GLY A 51 -10.17 -14.53 0.40
C GLY A 51 -9.88 -14.29 1.88
N GLY A 52 -9.18 -13.21 2.21
CA GLY A 52 -8.90 -12.81 3.58
C GLY A 52 -10.07 -12.05 4.21
N LYS A 53 -10.15 -12.07 5.54
CA LYS A 53 -11.03 -11.15 6.29
C LYS A 53 -10.21 -9.98 6.77
N LEU A 54 -10.71 -8.75 6.58
CA LEU A 54 -10.13 -7.62 7.31
C LEU A 54 -10.36 -7.87 8.81
N PRO A 55 -9.32 -7.72 9.66
CA PRO A 55 -9.54 -7.64 11.09
C PRO A 55 -10.48 -6.46 11.37
N GLU A 56 -11.47 -6.64 12.25
CA GLU A 56 -12.32 -5.55 12.76
C GLU A 56 -11.52 -4.50 13.57
N GLN A 57 -10.22 -4.75 13.77
CA GLN A 57 -9.36 -3.88 14.54
C GLN A 57 -8.94 -2.62 13.76
N PRO A 58 -8.72 -1.50 14.46
CA PRO A 58 -8.30 -0.26 13.84
C PRO A 58 -7.01 -0.48 13.05
N LEU A 59 -6.87 0.27 11.98
CA LEU A 59 -5.81 0.25 10.98
C LEU A 59 -4.35 0.12 11.52
N ASN A 60 -4.11 0.57 12.77
CA ASN A 60 -2.89 0.38 13.54
C ASN A 60 -2.50 -1.10 13.70
N SER A 61 -3.50 -1.98 13.66
CA SER A 61 -3.40 -3.44 13.72
C SER A 61 -2.88 -4.07 12.43
N HIS A 62 -2.85 -3.37 11.28
CA HIS A 62 -2.30 -3.94 10.03
C HIS A 62 -0.79 -4.14 10.08
N ILE A 63 -0.07 -3.33 10.85
CA ILE A 63 1.35 -3.60 11.15
C ILE A 63 1.48 -4.90 11.95
N ALA A 64 0.54 -5.16 12.87
CA ALA A 64 0.49 -6.43 13.59
C ALA A 64 0.06 -7.58 12.67
N ALA A 65 -0.83 -7.35 11.70
CA ALA A 65 -1.22 -8.34 10.67
C ALA A 65 -0.03 -8.78 9.80
N TRP A 66 0.89 -7.87 9.46
CA TRP A 66 2.16 -8.24 8.82
C TRP A 66 3.02 -9.08 9.78
N LYS A 67 3.16 -8.67 11.05
CA LYS A 67 3.98 -9.41 12.04
C LYS A 67 3.45 -10.79 12.39
N TYR A 68 2.13 -11.01 12.31
CA TYR A 68 1.47 -12.25 12.70
C TYR A 68 0.60 -12.81 11.55
N PRO A 69 1.22 -13.19 10.42
CA PRO A 69 0.49 -13.63 9.22
C PRO A 69 -0.30 -14.93 9.44
N ARG A 70 0.10 -15.73 10.44
CA ARG A 70 -0.61 -16.96 10.87
C ARG A 70 -2.02 -16.68 11.39
N ILE A 71 -2.28 -15.49 11.95
CA ILE A 71 -3.60 -15.10 12.48
C ILE A 71 -4.63 -14.95 11.35
N ILE A 72 -4.17 -14.67 10.11
CA ILE A 72 -5.06 -14.41 8.98
C ILE A 72 -4.99 -15.52 7.91
N GLY A 73 -3.88 -16.27 7.79
CA GLY A 73 -3.67 -17.21 6.68
C GLY A 73 -3.19 -18.63 7.01
N GLY A 74 -3.00 -19.01 8.28
CA GLY A 74 -2.41 -20.33 8.60
C GLY A 74 -0.95 -20.49 8.13
N THR A 75 -0.41 -21.71 8.14
CA THR A 75 1.01 -22.00 7.87
C THR A 75 1.41 -21.85 6.40
N GLU A 76 0.56 -22.25 5.45
CA GLU A 76 0.80 -22.06 4.00
C GLU A 76 0.35 -20.67 3.51
N GLY A 77 -0.74 -20.11 4.05
CA GLY A 77 -1.17 -18.75 3.71
C GLY A 77 -0.28 -17.66 4.29
N SER A 78 0.65 -17.98 5.20
CA SER A 78 1.64 -17.03 5.72
C SER A 78 2.50 -16.42 4.62
N ARG A 79 2.92 -17.20 3.63
CA ARG A 79 3.81 -16.73 2.56
C ARG A 79 3.07 -15.85 1.57
N THR A 80 1.91 -16.31 1.08
CA THR A 80 1.02 -15.52 0.22
C THR A 80 0.67 -14.19 0.89
N TRP A 81 0.40 -14.18 2.19
CA TRP A 81 0.17 -12.95 2.93
C TRP A 81 1.38 -12.04 3.03
N GLN A 82 2.54 -12.56 3.38
CA GLN A 82 3.76 -11.75 3.41
C GLN A 82 4.06 -11.13 2.04
N THR A 83 3.89 -11.91 0.96
CA THR A 83 4.04 -11.42 -0.41
C THR A 83 2.98 -10.37 -0.76
N ALA A 84 1.71 -10.59 -0.39
CA ALA A 84 0.64 -9.62 -0.61
C ALA A 84 0.88 -8.30 0.13
N TRP A 85 1.36 -8.36 1.37
CA TRP A 85 1.75 -7.18 2.14
C TRP A 85 2.88 -6.41 1.45
N ALA A 86 3.96 -7.09 1.09
CA ALA A 86 5.11 -6.46 0.44
C ALA A 86 4.72 -5.86 -0.93
N ALA A 87 3.97 -6.61 -1.74
CA ALA A 87 3.50 -6.17 -3.05
C ALA A 87 2.54 -4.98 -2.92
N GLY A 88 1.63 -4.99 -1.94
CA GLY A 88 0.71 -3.89 -1.70
C GLY A 88 1.41 -2.60 -1.29
N LEU A 89 2.38 -2.68 -0.35
CA LEU A 89 3.20 -1.52 0.04
C LEU A 89 4.00 -0.97 -1.15
N TRP A 90 4.60 -1.86 -1.94
CA TRP A 90 5.33 -1.50 -3.15
C TRP A 90 4.41 -0.81 -4.18
N SER A 91 3.25 -1.38 -4.46
CA SER A 91 2.27 -0.84 -5.40
C SER A 91 1.80 0.55 -5.00
N ILE A 92 1.48 0.77 -3.71
CA ILE A 92 1.10 2.09 -3.19
C ILE A 92 2.25 3.08 -3.40
N TRP A 93 3.47 2.73 -3.01
CA TRP A 93 4.62 3.62 -3.15
C TRP A 93 4.92 3.94 -4.63
N ARG A 94 4.84 2.93 -5.51
CA ARG A 94 5.01 3.09 -6.97
C ARG A 94 3.94 4.00 -7.56
N GLU A 95 2.68 3.81 -7.19
CA GLU A 95 1.57 4.66 -7.64
C GLU A 95 1.74 6.11 -7.18
N ARG A 96 2.14 6.33 -5.92
CA ARG A 96 2.44 7.67 -5.40
C ARG A 96 3.45 8.39 -6.28
N ASN A 97 4.55 7.71 -6.60
CA ASN A 97 5.61 8.28 -7.39
C ASN A 97 5.18 8.51 -8.84
N ASN A 98 4.40 7.62 -9.44
CA ASN A 98 3.84 7.83 -10.78
C ASN A 98 2.95 9.07 -10.86
N ARG A 99 2.12 9.32 -9.82
CA ARG A 99 1.30 10.53 -9.76
C ARG A 99 2.14 11.80 -9.66
N ILE A 100 3.23 11.78 -8.90
CA ILE A 100 4.11 12.93 -8.71
C ILE A 100 4.97 13.21 -9.95
N PHE A 101 5.56 12.17 -10.55
CA PHE A 101 6.61 12.33 -11.56
C PHE A 101 6.16 12.04 -12.99
N SER A 102 4.99 11.46 -13.19
CA SER A 102 4.48 11.11 -14.53
C SER A 102 3.07 11.61 -14.79
N SER A 103 2.42 12.27 -13.82
CA SER A 103 1.04 12.75 -13.90
C SER A 103 0.03 11.68 -14.35
N LYS A 104 0.35 10.40 -14.11
CA LYS A 104 -0.53 9.26 -14.37
C LYS A 104 -1.17 8.84 -13.06
N SER A 105 -2.47 8.60 -13.08
CA SER A 105 -3.23 8.10 -11.94
C SER A 105 -3.99 6.84 -12.32
N LYS A 106 -3.89 5.82 -11.47
CA LYS A 106 -4.70 4.59 -11.54
C LYS A 106 -5.78 4.63 -10.47
N THR A 107 -6.94 4.05 -10.79
CA THR A 107 -7.96 3.80 -9.77
C THR A 107 -7.47 2.74 -8.78
N SER A 108 -8.03 2.73 -7.58
CA SER A 108 -7.71 1.71 -6.56
C SER A 108 -7.91 0.30 -7.10
N ARG A 109 -8.96 0.06 -7.90
CA ARG A 109 -9.24 -1.25 -8.50
C ARG A 109 -8.17 -1.68 -9.50
N MET A 110 -7.74 -0.77 -10.39
CA MET A 110 -6.66 -1.06 -11.35
C MET A 110 -5.36 -1.38 -10.63
N LEU A 111 -5.06 -0.66 -9.54
CA LEU A 111 -3.87 -0.92 -8.73
C LEU A 111 -3.92 -2.29 -8.04
N VAL A 112 -5.09 -2.72 -7.56
CA VAL A 112 -5.27 -4.06 -6.98
C VAL A 112 -5.00 -5.14 -8.03
N THR A 113 -5.58 -5.04 -9.22
CA THR A 113 -5.36 -6.04 -10.30
C THR A 113 -3.88 -6.16 -10.67
N GLU A 114 -3.15 -5.04 -10.76
CA GLU A 114 -1.70 -5.07 -11.00
C GLU A 114 -0.93 -5.69 -9.83
N THR A 115 -1.37 -5.42 -8.59
CA THR A 115 -0.76 -5.99 -7.38
C THR A 115 -0.97 -7.50 -7.33
N GLU A 116 -2.13 -8.02 -7.72
CA GLU A 116 -2.38 -9.47 -7.81
C GLU A 116 -1.40 -10.15 -8.78
N MET A 117 -1.14 -9.52 -9.94
CA MET A 117 -0.15 -10.01 -10.89
C MET A 117 1.26 -10.01 -10.30
N ASP A 118 1.62 -8.95 -9.57
CA ASP A 118 2.91 -8.84 -8.89
C ASP A 118 3.04 -9.91 -7.78
N ILE A 119 1.99 -10.17 -7.00
CA ILE A 119 1.96 -11.26 -6.00
C ILE A 119 2.24 -12.61 -6.63
N GLN A 120 1.54 -12.94 -7.73
CA GLN A 120 1.73 -14.21 -8.43
C GLN A 120 3.14 -14.35 -9.00
N ARG A 121 3.71 -13.27 -9.52
CA ARG A 121 5.11 -13.25 -9.99
C ARG A 121 6.08 -13.48 -8.83
N TRP A 122 5.89 -12.79 -7.72
CA TRP A 122 6.81 -12.86 -6.58
C TRP A 122 6.75 -14.24 -5.89
N LEU A 123 5.56 -14.85 -5.81
CA LEU A 123 5.42 -16.22 -5.28
C LEU A 123 6.13 -17.29 -6.11
N LYS A 124 6.31 -17.07 -7.43
CA LYS A 124 7.02 -17.99 -8.32
C LYS A 124 8.54 -17.85 -8.26
N HIS A 125 9.05 -16.71 -7.79
CA HIS A 125 10.47 -16.36 -7.87
C HIS A 125 11.14 -16.15 -6.50
N CYS A 126 10.38 -16.08 -5.42
CA CYS A 126 10.87 -16.16 -4.05
C CYS A 126 10.84 -17.61 -3.57
#